data_AF-A0A820FCV3-F1
#
_entry.id   AF-A0A820FCV3-F1
#
_cell.length_a   1.000
_cell.length_b   1.000
_cell.length_c   1.000
_cell.angle_alpha   90.00
_cell.angle_beta   90.00
_cell.angle_gamma   90.00
#
_symmetry.space_group_name_H-M   'P 1'
#
loop_
_entity.id
_entity.type
_entity.pdbx_description
1 polymer ?
#
loop_
_entity_poly.entity_id
_entity_poly.type
_entity_poly.pdbx_seq_one_letter_code
_entity_poly.pdbx_strand_id
1 'polypeptide(L)'
;MTEKHIQHFVHLIELHGRKVIYIKFLQTIVKAENQYIKNCQDIIMSELVTSDEVLVFYEKGNLTNLFERMKSDTERTDPNSLLNYHIQLVHLLAMCTEGKNASTEIKCHSLIGLDDLVIIVTHPECIPEVKEAYVTFLNHCYIDTEVEMKEIYNSQHIYALIEQSFCPDIEKLITKATDEPNLEKYILNTVIDLLTQFFNSPFFEQASAPQHRNTTLISLHSHLIKLFTASWLTATQREHVDRCIHIISLIADRRGLLHFLRSNHSSISESMLPSHRTSRSITLEPRHSGTYPADGYNHSEDIEHTRVIDGFVAFLSQTSVRLAPLILAEISILVDVIRAPAALFPEKNECRLKFLYGAFVHKLIQHAKYLLTQTDENLCLRIMHSLKSMVKSNTEFETIGQSLRLKLLRRYFSDDTQYLKSIYQAVQEEDAIERLRLTQNELNKQGASDLVVELFISQSSINILEESIHLAIALLEGGNTEVQKSIFRRLNECEIASEKFFQVFYDKMYTAQKILKCMSSITNDMHMENDDYDDGVFTSRPDYSISPNISSTANDRRSSAIPTAEEKTLLNSLANSSLELQQNVHSNINEMESLQALEARTTTQQAPSQSEPKQNATSEIMDVLDFQ
;
A
#
# COMPACT_ATOMS: atom_id res chain seq x y z
N MET A 1 -2.66 -5.05 -2.13
CA MET A 1 -3.50 -5.41 -0.98
C MET A 1 -2.59 -5.94 0.12
N THR A 2 -2.78 -5.56 1.39
CA THR A 2 -1.93 -6.10 2.48
C THR A 2 -2.56 -7.35 3.08
N GLU A 3 -1.72 -8.25 3.61
CA GLU A 3 -2.12 -9.51 4.26
C GLU A 3 -3.28 -9.36 5.25
N LYS A 4 -3.22 -8.34 6.11
CA LYS A 4 -4.30 -8.00 7.07
C LYS A 4 -5.69 -7.82 6.45
N HIS A 5 -5.76 -7.32 5.22
CA HIS A 5 -7.04 -7.18 4.55
C HIS A 5 -7.58 -8.56 4.16
N ILE A 6 -6.72 -9.46 3.65
CA ILE A 6 -7.11 -10.85 3.33
C ILE A 6 -7.58 -11.57 4.60
N GLN A 7 -6.79 -11.52 5.67
CA GLN A 7 -7.14 -12.04 7.00
C GLN A 7 -8.49 -11.52 7.49
N HIS A 8 -8.72 -10.21 7.39
CA HIS A 8 -10.00 -9.64 7.79
C HIS A 8 -11.16 -10.19 6.96
N PHE A 9 -11.00 -10.33 5.63
CA PHE A 9 -12.05 -10.90 4.78
C PHE A 9 -12.32 -12.38 5.07
N VAL A 10 -11.31 -13.17 5.42
CA VAL A 10 -11.49 -14.56 5.87
C VAL A 10 -12.21 -14.60 7.22
N HIS A 11 -11.83 -13.77 8.18
CA HIS A 11 -12.52 -13.65 9.47
C HIS A 11 -13.97 -13.15 9.33
N LEU A 12 -14.27 -12.29 8.35
CA LEU A 12 -15.65 -11.87 8.06
C LEU A 12 -16.51 -13.04 7.56
N ILE A 13 -15.93 -14.05 6.91
CA ILE A 13 -16.65 -15.27 6.51
C ILE A 13 -17.09 -16.06 7.75
N GLU A 14 -16.22 -16.15 8.77
CA GLU A 14 -16.53 -16.79 10.05
C GLU A 14 -17.64 -16.01 10.79
N LEU A 15 -17.46 -14.70 10.96
CA LEU A 15 -18.37 -13.87 11.76
C LEU A 15 -19.74 -13.61 11.13
N HIS A 16 -19.81 -13.39 9.82
CA HIS A 16 -21.04 -12.98 9.12
C HIS A 16 -21.72 -14.13 8.36
N GLY A 17 -21.23 -15.35 8.55
CA GLY A 17 -21.70 -16.56 7.89
C GLY A 17 -21.14 -16.72 6.48
N ARG A 18 -21.13 -17.98 6.03
CA ARG A 18 -20.60 -18.51 4.76
C ARG A 18 -21.29 -17.94 3.52
N LYS A 19 -21.11 -16.64 3.27
CA LYS A 19 -21.69 -15.92 2.14
C LYS A 19 -20.79 -16.03 0.93
N VAL A 20 -21.40 -16.32 -0.22
CA VAL A 20 -20.73 -16.50 -1.51
C VAL A 20 -19.99 -15.22 -1.97
N ILE A 21 -20.46 -14.04 -1.55
CA ILE A 21 -19.88 -12.76 -1.98
C ILE A 21 -18.43 -12.57 -1.53
N TYR A 22 -18.07 -13.08 -0.35
CA TYR A 22 -16.70 -12.99 0.16
C TYR A 22 -15.76 -13.90 -0.64
N ILE A 23 -16.20 -15.10 -1.01
CA ILE A 23 -15.44 -16.03 -1.85
C ILE A 23 -15.22 -15.45 -3.25
N LYS A 24 -16.25 -14.85 -3.86
CA LYS A 24 -16.12 -14.18 -5.17
C LYS A 24 -15.13 -13.03 -5.14
N PHE A 25 -15.10 -12.27 -4.05
CA PHE A 25 -14.09 -11.23 -3.85
C PHE A 25 -12.68 -11.82 -3.81
N LEU A 26 -12.46 -12.89 -3.03
CA LEU A 26 -11.17 -13.59 -2.98
C LEU A 26 -10.75 -14.13 -4.36
N GLN A 27 -11.66 -14.74 -5.12
CA GLN A 27 -11.41 -15.22 -6.49
C GLN A 27 -10.94 -14.07 -7.41
N THR A 28 -11.55 -12.89 -7.29
CA THR A 28 -11.19 -11.71 -8.10
C THR A 28 -9.79 -11.19 -7.79
N ILE A 29 -9.33 -11.34 -6.55
CA ILE A 29 -8.01 -10.86 -6.11
C ILE A 29 -6.89 -11.83 -6.48
N VAL A 30 -7.20 -13.13 -6.53
CA VAL A 30 -6.23 -14.16 -6.93
C VAL A 30 -5.77 -13.98 -8.38
N LYS A 31 -6.67 -13.51 -9.26
CA LYS A 31 -6.42 -13.38 -10.70
C LYS A 31 -6.76 -11.97 -11.19
N ALA A 32 -5.75 -11.19 -11.54
CA ALA A 32 -5.89 -9.86 -12.13
C ALA A 32 -5.45 -9.88 -13.59
N GLU A 33 -6.32 -9.48 -14.53
CA GLU A 33 -6.00 -9.41 -15.97
C GLU A 33 -5.39 -10.72 -16.54
N ASN A 34 -5.92 -11.88 -16.11
CA ASN A 34 -5.38 -13.22 -16.43
C ASN A 34 -3.96 -13.52 -15.92
N GLN A 35 -3.41 -12.68 -15.03
CA GLN A 35 -2.17 -12.96 -14.31
C GLN A 35 -2.47 -13.37 -12.87
N TYR A 36 -1.81 -14.44 -12.42
CA TYR A 36 -1.94 -14.97 -11.07
C TYR A 36 -0.99 -14.26 -10.12
N ILE A 37 -1.49 -13.90 -8.95
CA ILE A 37 -0.70 -13.22 -7.93
C ILE A 37 -0.31 -14.24 -6.86
N LYS A 38 0.85 -14.89 -7.01
CA LYS A 38 1.34 -15.97 -6.11
C LYS A 38 1.22 -15.62 -4.62
N ASN A 39 1.66 -14.43 -4.24
CA ASN A 39 1.56 -13.96 -2.85
C ASN A 39 0.11 -13.92 -2.33
N CYS A 40 -0.87 -13.54 -3.17
CA CYS A 40 -2.27 -13.56 -2.76
C CYS A 40 -2.80 -15.00 -2.67
N GLN A 41 -2.40 -15.88 -3.60
CA GLN A 41 -2.74 -17.31 -3.55
C GLN A 41 -2.26 -17.95 -2.25
N ASP A 42 -0.99 -17.69 -1.86
CA ASP A 42 -0.36 -18.26 -0.66
C ASP A 42 -1.04 -17.77 0.64
N ILE A 43 -1.28 -16.47 0.76
CA ILE A 43 -1.93 -15.89 1.95
C ILE A 43 -3.37 -16.42 2.05
N ILE A 44 -4.14 -16.37 0.96
CA ILE A 44 -5.53 -16.87 0.97
C ILE A 44 -5.55 -18.35 1.34
N MET A 45 -4.69 -19.17 0.74
CA MET A 45 -4.65 -20.60 1.04
C MET A 45 -4.27 -20.87 2.50
N SER A 46 -3.35 -20.09 3.07
CA SER A 46 -2.92 -20.26 4.46
C SER A 46 -4.05 -19.91 5.44
N GLU A 47 -4.73 -18.78 5.24
CA GLU A 47 -5.84 -18.36 6.08
C GLU A 47 -7.07 -19.28 5.97
N LEU A 48 -7.34 -19.81 4.77
CA LEU A 48 -8.43 -20.76 4.56
C LEU A 48 -8.18 -22.10 5.26
N VAL A 49 -6.94 -22.59 5.30
CA VAL A 49 -6.58 -23.86 5.95
C VAL A 49 -6.59 -23.74 7.48
N THR A 50 -6.22 -22.58 8.02
CA THR A 50 -6.25 -22.34 9.47
C THR A 50 -7.67 -22.30 10.04
N SER A 51 -8.68 -22.05 9.20
CA SER A 51 -10.06 -21.77 9.60
C SER A 51 -11.01 -22.93 9.27
N ASP A 52 -11.22 -23.86 10.21
CA ASP A 52 -12.12 -25.02 10.03
C ASP A 52 -13.57 -24.61 9.73
N GLU A 53 -14.03 -23.45 10.20
CA GLU A 53 -15.39 -22.96 9.96
C GLU A 53 -15.66 -22.56 8.49
N VAL A 54 -14.60 -22.26 7.73
CA VAL A 54 -14.66 -21.81 6.33
C VAL A 54 -14.70 -23.00 5.37
N LEU A 55 -14.02 -24.10 5.72
CA LEU A 55 -13.92 -25.33 4.93
C LEU A 55 -15.13 -26.25 5.18
N VAL A 56 -16.15 -26.12 4.34
CA VAL A 56 -17.37 -26.93 4.44
C VAL A 56 -17.21 -28.25 3.69
N PHE A 57 -17.63 -29.36 4.30
CA PHE A 57 -17.66 -30.72 3.74
C PHE A 57 -16.32 -31.48 3.65
N TYR A 58 -15.24 -30.99 4.26
CA TYR A 58 -13.93 -31.66 4.30
C TYR A 58 -13.77 -32.64 5.47
N GLU A 59 -14.75 -32.69 6.39
CA GLU A 59 -14.79 -33.71 7.45
C GLU A 59 -15.31 -35.06 6.90
N LYS A 60 -14.57 -36.14 7.18
CA LYS A 60 -14.88 -37.52 6.79
C LYS A 60 -16.24 -37.96 7.37
N GLY A 61 -17.30 -37.75 6.59
CA GLY A 61 -18.69 -38.04 6.98
C GLY A 61 -19.75 -37.14 6.32
N ASN A 62 -19.32 -36.08 5.62
CA ASN A 62 -20.22 -35.04 5.09
C ASN A 62 -20.56 -35.18 3.58
N LEU A 63 -20.00 -36.19 2.88
CA LEU A 63 -20.26 -36.42 1.45
C LEU A 63 -21.72 -36.82 1.16
N THR A 64 -22.35 -37.60 2.04
CA THR A 64 -23.78 -37.92 1.96
C THR A 64 -24.65 -36.67 2.06
N ASN A 65 -24.30 -35.74 2.96
CA ASN A 65 -25.00 -34.46 3.08
C ASN A 65 -24.83 -33.59 1.83
N LEU A 66 -23.67 -33.64 1.17
CA LEU A 66 -23.44 -32.95 -0.10
C LEU A 66 -24.39 -33.51 -1.19
N PHE A 67 -24.51 -34.83 -1.31
CA PHE A 67 -25.43 -35.45 -2.28
C PHE A 67 -26.91 -35.19 -1.96
N GLU A 68 -27.31 -35.22 -0.68
CA GLU A 68 -28.68 -34.86 -0.28
C GLU A 68 -29.02 -33.41 -0.64
N ARG A 69 -28.06 -32.49 -0.48
CA ARG A 69 -28.20 -31.08 -0.87
C ARG A 69 -28.28 -30.89 -2.38
N MET A 70 -27.57 -31.69 -3.17
CA MET A 70 -27.69 -31.68 -4.63
C MET A 70 -29.09 -32.10 -5.13
N LYS A 71 -29.86 -32.87 -4.34
CA LYS A 71 -31.25 -33.23 -4.66
C LYS A 71 -32.24 -32.11 -4.37
N SER A 72 -31.86 -31.13 -3.57
CA SER A 72 -32.74 -30.04 -3.16
C SER A 72 -32.75 -28.92 -4.20
N ASP A 73 -33.86 -28.78 -4.93
CA ASP A 73 -34.02 -27.70 -5.93
C ASP A 73 -33.93 -26.30 -5.31
N THR A 74 -34.28 -26.13 -4.02
CA THR A 74 -34.14 -24.84 -3.34
C THR A 74 -32.67 -24.44 -3.15
N GLU A 75 -31.78 -25.40 -2.87
CA GLU A 75 -30.35 -25.12 -2.72
C GLU A 75 -29.65 -24.90 -4.06
N ARG A 76 -30.17 -25.47 -5.14
CA ARG A 76 -29.66 -25.24 -6.50
C ARG A 76 -30.00 -23.86 -7.04
N THR A 77 -31.13 -23.30 -6.61
CA THR A 77 -31.63 -22.01 -7.12
C THR A 77 -31.18 -20.81 -6.27
N ASP A 78 -30.92 -21.02 -4.98
CA ASP A 78 -30.51 -19.94 -4.07
C ASP A 78 -29.02 -19.56 -4.27
N PRO A 79 -28.71 -18.30 -4.66
CA PRO A 79 -27.34 -17.85 -4.84
C PRO A 79 -26.52 -17.82 -3.54
N ASN A 80 -27.15 -17.84 -2.35
CA ASN A 80 -26.48 -17.88 -1.05
C ASN A 80 -26.54 -19.26 -0.38
N SER A 81 -26.89 -20.32 -1.13
CA SER A 81 -26.93 -21.67 -0.58
C SER A 81 -25.55 -22.16 -0.16
N LEU A 82 -25.53 -23.07 0.81
CA LEU A 82 -24.31 -23.75 1.24
C LEU A 82 -23.68 -24.57 0.10
N LEU A 83 -24.50 -25.12 -0.80
CA LEU A 83 -24.05 -25.81 -2.00
C LEU A 83 -23.30 -24.87 -2.96
N ASN A 84 -23.85 -23.68 -3.23
CA ASN A 84 -23.18 -22.70 -4.08
C ASN A 84 -21.91 -22.16 -3.42
N TYR A 85 -21.92 -21.95 -2.10
CA TYR A 85 -20.72 -21.61 -1.35
C TYR A 85 -19.63 -22.67 -1.53
N HIS A 86 -19.97 -23.95 -1.43
CA HIS A 86 -19.03 -25.06 -1.64
C HIS A 86 -18.43 -25.08 -3.05
N ILE A 87 -19.28 -24.93 -4.09
CA ILE A 87 -18.83 -24.89 -5.49
C ILE A 87 -17.83 -23.74 -5.70
N GLN A 88 -18.15 -22.55 -5.17
CA GLN A 88 -17.28 -21.38 -5.29
C GLN A 88 -15.98 -21.53 -4.48
N LEU A 89 -16.03 -22.20 -3.33
CA LEU A 89 -14.85 -22.49 -2.52
C LEU A 89 -13.90 -23.44 -3.25
N VAL A 90 -14.41 -24.54 -3.83
CA VAL A 90 -13.57 -25.47 -4.62
C VAL A 90 -12.98 -24.76 -5.85
N HIS A 91 -13.73 -23.86 -6.48
CA HIS A 91 -13.21 -23.04 -7.57
C HIS A 91 -12.10 -22.09 -7.11
N LEU A 92 -12.25 -21.45 -5.93
CA LEU A 92 -11.20 -20.62 -5.33
C LEU A 92 -9.94 -21.44 -5.04
N LEU A 93 -10.07 -22.65 -4.49
CA LEU A 93 -8.93 -23.55 -4.26
C LEU A 93 -8.22 -23.91 -5.57
N ALA A 94 -8.98 -24.18 -6.63
CA ALA A 94 -8.41 -24.42 -7.95
C ALA A 94 -7.68 -23.20 -8.52
N MET A 95 -8.23 -21.98 -8.32
CA MET A 95 -7.56 -20.73 -8.71
C MET A 95 -6.30 -20.44 -7.88
N CYS A 96 -6.24 -20.92 -6.63
CA CYS A 96 -5.05 -20.80 -5.79
C CYS A 96 -3.89 -21.66 -6.30
N THR A 97 -4.16 -22.80 -6.93
CA THR A 97 -3.14 -23.71 -7.51
C THR A 97 -2.84 -23.43 -8.99
N GLU A 98 -3.72 -22.69 -9.69
CA GLU A 98 -3.53 -22.28 -11.07
C GLU A 98 -2.24 -21.43 -11.23
N GLY A 99 -1.44 -21.72 -12.26
CA GLY A 99 -0.16 -21.03 -12.49
C GLY A 99 1.06 -21.69 -11.82
N LYS A 100 0.96 -22.97 -11.43
CA LYS A 100 2.05 -23.80 -10.87
C LYS A 100 2.63 -23.20 -9.60
N ASN A 101 1.90 -23.43 -8.51
CA ASN A 101 2.26 -22.92 -7.19
C ASN A 101 2.35 -24.07 -6.17
N ALA A 102 3.54 -24.67 -6.07
CA ALA A 102 3.79 -25.86 -5.27
C ALA A 102 3.35 -25.75 -3.79
N SER A 103 3.50 -24.58 -3.16
CA SER A 103 3.09 -24.34 -1.77
C SER A 103 1.59 -24.60 -1.57
N THR A 104 0.77 -24.05 -2.47
CA THR A 104 -0.69 -24.17 -2.43
C THR A 104 -1.16 -25.56 -2.89
N GLU A 105 -0.46 -26.18 -3.84
CA GLU A 105 -0.72 -27.55 -4.31
C GLU A 105 -0.62 -28.56 -3.16
N ILE A 106 0.47 -28.50 -2.37
CA ILE A 106 0.69 -29.39 -1.22
C ILE A 106 -0.42 -29.23 -0.17
N LYS A 107 -0.80 -27.98 0.14
CA LYS A 107 -1.91 -27.69 1.07
C LYS A 107 -3.23 -28.24 0.53
N CYS A 108 -3.50 -28.07 -0.76
CA CYS A 108 -4.72 -28.57 -1.41
C CYS A 108 -4.80 -30.10 -1.44
N HIS A 109 -3.67 -30.81 -1.59
CA HIS A 109 -3.63 -32.28 -1.51
C HIS A 109 -4.07 -32.82 -0.13
N SER A 110 -3.83 -32.06 0.94
CA SER A 110 -4.28 -32.43 2.28
C SER A 110 -5.80 -32.25 2.49
N LEU A 111 -6.43 -31.36 1.71
CA LEU A 111 -7.86 -31.06 1.81
C LEU A 111 -8.71 -32.02 0.97
N ILE A 112 -8.38 -32.22 -0.30
CA ILE A 112 -9.15 -33.05 -1.23
C ILE A 112 -8.26 -34.16 -1.75
N GLY A 113 -8.41 -35.36 -1.21
CA GLY A 113 -7.74 -36.55 -1.73
C GLY A 113 -8.28 -36.95 -3.10
N LEU A 114 -7.42 -37.58 -3.92
CA LEU A 114 -7.80 -38.05 -5.25
C LEU A 114 -8.92 -39.10 -5.21
N ASP A 115 -8.93 -39.97 -4.19
CA ASP A 115 -9.99 -40.98 -3.98
C ASP A 115 -11.36 -40.33 -3.76
N ASP A 116 -11.43 -39.35 -2.86
CA ASP A 116 -12.67 -38.63 -2.54
C ASP A 116 -13.19 -37.86 -3.77
N LEU A 117 -12.28 -37.24 -4.53
CA LEU A 117 -12.62 -36.56 -5.78
C LEU A 117 -13.26 -37.51 -6.79
N VAL A 118 -12.69 -38.70 -6.99
CA VAL A 118 -13.25 -39.71 -7.90
C VAL A 118 -14.64 -40.15 -7.43
N ILE A 119 -14.84 -40.38 -6.14
CA ILE A 119 -16.15 -40.76 -5.59
C ILE A 119 -17.20 -39.67 -5.86
N ILE A 120 -16.86 -38.39 -5.68
CA ILE A 120 -17.79 -37.27 -5.89
C ILE A 120 -18.17 -37.13 -7.37
N VAL A 121 -17.19 -37.17 -8.28
CA VAL A 121 -17.42 -36.93 -9.71
C VAL A 121 -18.14 -38.10 -10.38
N THR A 122 -17.84 -39.34 -9.96
CA THR A 122 -18.48 -40.55 -10.51
C THR A 122 -19.88 -40.81 -9.97
N HIS A 123 -20.32 -40.09 -8.94
CA HIS A 123 -21.64 -40.29 -8.35
C HIS A 123 -22.77 -39.96 -9.36
N PRO A 124 -23.80 -40.83 -9.51
CA PRO A 124 -24.84 -40.67 -10.53
C PRO A 124 -25.72 -39.44 -10.35
N GLU A 125 -25.82 -38.91 -9.13
CA GLU A 125 -26.63 -37.73 -8.79
C GLU A 125 -25.81 -36.42 -8.74
N CYS A 126 -24.55 -36.44 -9.20
CA CYS A 126 -23.69 -35.26 -9.19
C CYS A 126 -24.07 -34.27 -10.30
N ILE A 127 -24.29 -33.01 -9.93
CA ILE A 127 -24.68 -31.93 -10.85
C ILE A 127 -23.48 -31.40 -11.66
N PRO A 128 -23.68 -30.90 -12.90
CA PRO A 128 -22.58 -30.41 -13.75
C PRO A 128 -21.72 -29.31 -13.11
N GLU A 129 -22.30 -28.43 -12.29
CA GLU A 129 -21.61 -27.32 -11.64
C GLU A 129 -20.59 -27.80 -10.58
N VAL A 130 -20.92 -28.88 -9.88
CA VAL A 130 -19.99 -29.52 -8.94
C VAL A 130 -18.92 -30.28 -9.70
N LYS A 131 -19.29 -31.02 -10.75
CA LYS A 131 -18.32 -31.69 -11.63
C LYS A 131 -17.34 -30.70 -12.25
N GLU A 132 -17.80 -29.53 -12.70
CA GLU A 132 -16.96 -28.44 -13.21
C GLU A 132 -15.92 -28.04 -12.17
N ALA A 133 -16.33 -27.64 -10.96
CA ALA A 133 -15.40 -27.18 -9.92
C ALA A 133 -14.35 -28.26 -9.54
N TYR A 134 -14.77 -29.51 -9.32
CA TYR A 134 -13.86 -30.59 -8.93
C TYR A 134 -12.93 -31.03 -10.05
N VAL A 135 -13.39 -31.04 -11.31
CA VAL A 135 -12.55 -31.40 -12.46
C VAL A 135 -11.57 -30.26 -12.78
N THR A 136 -11.97 -28.99 -12.61
CA THR A 136 -11.05 -27.85 -12.67
C THR A 136 -9.98 -27.93 -11.57
N PHE A 137 -10.37 -28.32 -10.35
CA PHE A 137 -9.42 -28.56 -9.26
C PHE A 137 -8.47 -29.73 -9.57
N LEU A 138 -8.98 -30.85 -10.10
CA LEU A 138 -8.16 -31.99 -10.54
C LEU A 138 -7.12 -31.55 -11.59
N ASN A 139 -7.52 -30.71 -12.53
CA ASN A 139 -6.62 -30.23 -13.57
C ASN A 139 -5.45 -29.44 -12.97
N HIS A 140 -5.73 -28.38 -12.21
CA HIS A 140 -4.68 -27.47 -11.71
C HIS A 140 -3.90 -28.03 -10.51
N CYS A 141 -4.52 -28.86 -9.66
CA CYS A 141 -3.90 -29.35 -8.44
C CYS A 141 -3.14 -30.68 -8.63
N TYR A 142 -3.42 -31.45 -9.69
CA TYR A 142 -2.83 -32.79 -9.88
C TYR A 142 -2.23 -33.05 -11.27
N ILE A 143 -2.69 -32.37 -12.32
CA ILE A 143 -2.22 -32.60 -13.70
C ILE A 143 -1.27 -31.48 -14.14
N ASP A 144 -1.67 -30.22 -13.97
CA ASP A 144 -0.90 -29.02 -14.32
C ASP A 144 -0.10 -28.46 -13.15
N THR A 145 0.61 -29.34 -12.44
CA THR A 145 1.36 -28.97 -11.24
C THR A 145 2.76 -28.47 -11.56
N GLU A 146 3.36 -27.74 -10.61
CA GLU A 146 4.76 -27.33 -10.70
C GLU A 146 5.70 -28.54 -10.71
N VAL A 147 5.43 -29.51 -9.84
CA VAL A 147 6.11 -30.81 -9.80
C VAL A 147 5.19 -31.86 -10.41
N GLU A 148 5.52 -32.34 -11.61
CA GLU A 148 4.67 -33.28 -12.34
C GLU A 148 4.50 -34.62 -11.58
N MET A 149 3.25 -34.91 -11.21
CA MET A 149 2.85 -36.08 -10.43
C MET A 149 2.88 -37.36 -11.28
N LYS A 150 4.05 -37.98 -11.48
CA LYS A 150 4.21 -39.18 -12.33
C LYS A 150 3.27 -40.34 -11.97
N GLU A 151 2.88 -40.43 -10.71
CA GLU A 151 1.99 -41.48 -10.21
C GLU A 151 0.57 -41.38 -10.76
N ILE A 152 0.10 -40.18 -11.13
CA ILE A 152 -1.28 -40.00 -11.62
C ILE A 152 -1.50 -40.71 -12.97
N TYR A 153 -0.49 -40.73 -13.84
CA TYR A 153 -0.50 -41.41 -15.14
C TYR A 153 -0.51 -42.93 -15.02
N ASN A 154 0.01 -43.46 -13.91
CA ASN A 154 0.01 -44.88 -13.58
C ASN A 154 -1.19 -45.30 -12.73
N SER A 155 -1.93 -44.35 -12.15
CA SER A 155 -3.10 -44.62 -11.33
C SER A 155 -4.33 -44.99 -12.16
N GLN A 156 -5.33 -45.63 -11.54
CA GLN A 156 -6.60 -45.97 -12.19
C GLN A 156 -7.62 -44.82 -12.13
N HIS A 157 -7.39 -43.79 -11.32
CA HIS A 157 -8.35 -42.71 -11.02
C HIS A 157 -8.84 -41.97 -12.27
N ILE A 158 -7.94 -41.50 -13.14
CA ILE A 158 -8.32 -40.77 -14.37
C ILE A 158 -9.08 -41.69 -15.33
N TYR A 159 -8.69 -42.95 -15.45
CA TYR A 159 -9.38 -43.91 -16.31
C TYR A 159 -10.78 -44.25 -15.77
N ALA A 160 -10.92 -44.38 -14.45
CA ALA A 160 -12.23 -44.54 -13.81
C ALA A 160 -13.14 -43.33 -14.07
N LEU A 161 -12.61 -42.10 -13.99
CA LEU A 161 -13.35 -40.88 -14.36
C LEU A 161 -13.78 -40.87 -15.82
N ILE A 162 -12.90 -41.29 -16.74
CA ILE A 162 -13.22 -41.39 -18.16
C ILE A 162 -14.36 -42.38 -18.41
N GLU A 163 -14.32 -43.57 -17.80
CA GLU A 163 -15.31 -44.63 -18.02
C GLU A 163 -16.63 -44.36 -17.31
N GLN A 164 -16.58 -43.88 -16.07
CA GLN A 164 -17.75 -43.79 -15.18
C GLN A 164 -18.41 -42.41 -15.18
N SER A 165 -17.71 -41.33 -15.58
CA SER A 165 -18.29 -39.98 -15.68
C SER A 165 -18.19 -39.40 -17.09
N PHE A 166 -16.99 -39.18 -17.62
CA PHE A 166 -16.81 -38.34 -18.82
C PHE A 166 -17.47 -38.93 -20.07
N CYS A 167 -17.30 -40.23 -20.35
CA CYS A 167 -17.96 -40.86 -21.51
C CYS A 167 -19.50 -40.83 -21.41
N PRO A 168 -20.12 -41.23 -20.27
CA PRO A 168 -21.57 -41.08 -20.07
C PRO A 168 -22.08 -39.64 -20.17
N ASP A 169 -21.33 -38.66 -19.63
CA ASP A 169 -21.72 -37.24 -19.68
C ASP A 169 -21.68 -36.71 -21.12
N ILE A 170 -20.66 -37.09 -21.91
CA ILE A 170 -20.57 -36.78 -23.35
C ILE A 170 -21.74 -37.41 -24.12
N GLU A 171 -22.08 -38.67 -23.84
CA GLU A 171 -23.21 -39.34 -24.47
C GLU A 171 -24.55 -38.68 -24.10
N LYS A 172 -24.72 -38.26 -22.84
CA LYS A 172 -25.90 -37.50 -22.37
C LYS A 172 -26.01 -36.16 -23.10
N LEU A 173 -24.90 -35.44 -23.29
CA LEU A 173 -24.87 -34.17 -24.03
C LEU A 173 -25.27 -34.35 -25.50
N ILE A 174 -24.78 -35.41 -26.16
CA ILE A 174 -25.11 -35.71 -27.56
C ILE A 174 -26.59 -36.11 -27.71
N THR A 175 -27.12 -36.91 -26.77
CA THR A 175 -28.48 -37.48 -26.86
C THR A 175 -29.57 -36.50 -26.45
N LYS A 176 -29.27 -35.54 -25.56
CA LYS A 176 -30.23 -34.54 -25.03
C LYS A 176 -29.98 -33.11 -25.53
N ALA A 177 -29.28 -32.96 -26.66
CA ALA A 177 -28.77 -31.68 -27.18
C ALA A 177 -29.83 -30.55 -27.25
N THR A 178 -29.99 -29.78 -26.16
CA THR A 178 -30.15 -28.31 -26.04
C THR A 178 -30.59 -27.81 -24.66
N ASP A 179 -31.02 -28.66 -23.71
CA ASP A 179 -31.72 -28.16 -22.51
C ASP A 179 -30.84 -27.92 -21.25
N GLU A 180 -29.56 -28.32 -21.23
CA GLU A 180 -28.65 -28.12 -20.08
C GLU A 180 -27.36 -27.35 -20.46
N PRO A 181 -27.36 -25.99 -20.44
CA PRO A 181 -26.19 -25.18 -20.82
C PRO A 181 -24.99 -25.38 -19.89
N ASN A 182 -25.21 -25.74 -18.62
CA ASN A 182 -24.14 -26.00 -17.65
C ASN A 182 -23.39 -27.30 -17.96
N LEU A 183 -24.06 -28.32 -18.54
CA LEU A 183 -23.43 -29.57 -18.97
C LEU A 183 -22.55 -29.35 -20.20
N GLU A 184 -22.99 -28.50 -21.14
CA GLU A 184 -22.19 -28.11 -22.30
C GLU A 184 -20.91 -27.40 -21.88
N LYS A 185 -21.01 -26.38 -21.00
CA LYS A 185 -19.87 -25.63 -20.49
C LYS A 185 -18.86 -26.54 -19.79
N TYR A 186 -19.33 -27.41 -18.90
CA TYR A 186 -18.51 -28.40 -18.19
C TYR A 186 -17.73 -29.30 -19.16
N ILE A 187 -18.40 -29.88 -20.15
CA ILE A 187 -17.75 -30.81 -21.07
C ILE A 187 -16.74 -30.06 -21.95
N LEU A 188 -17.16 -28.98 -22.62
CA LEU A 188 -16.32 -28.32 -23.63
C LEU A 188 -15.16 -27.53 -23.03
N ASN A 189 -15.33 -26.89 -21.88
CA ASN A 189 -14.31 -25.99 -21.29
C ASN A 189 -13.57 -26.60 -20.09
N THR A 190 -13.93 -27.80 -19.63
CA THR A 190 -13.29 -28.40 -18.45
C THR A 190 -12.85 -29.82 -18.72
N VAL A 191 -13.75 -30.68 -19.21
CA VAL A 191 -13.39 -32.07 -19.52
C VAL A 191 -12.44 -32.13 -20.72
N ILE A 192 -12.73 -31.43 -21.81
CA ILE A 192 -11.85 -31.44 -22.99
C ILE A 192 -10.47 -30.82 -22.69
N ASP A 193 -10.42 -29.73 -21.91
CA ASP A 193 -9.17 -29.12 -21.48
C ASP A 193 -8.33 -30.09 -20.63
N LEU A 194 -8.94 -30.74 -19.64
CA LEU A 194 -8.28 -31.76 -18.82
C LEU A 194 -7.75 -32.92 -19.67
N LEU A 195 -8.56 -33.46 -20.57
CA LEU A 195 -8.15 -34.59 -21.43
C LEU A 195 -7.01 -34.18 -22.36
N THR A 196 -7.10 -32.99 -22.96
CA THR A 196 -6.06 -32.42 -23.82
C THR A 196 -4.74 -32.29 -23.05
N GLN A 197 -4.79 -31.74 -21.84
CA GLN A 197 -3.61 -31.54 -21.01
C GLN A 197 -3.01 -32.87 -20.51
N PHE A 198 -3.85 -33.78 -20.03
CA PHE A 198 -3.43 -35.09 -19.53
C PHE A 198 -2.75 -35.94 -20.62
N PHE A 199 -3.34 -36.02 -21.82
CA PHE A 199 -2.78 -36.82 -22.91
C PHE A 199 -1.58 -36.16 -23.60
N ASN A 200 -1.49 -34.83 -23.59
CA ASN A 200 -0.33 -34.12 -24.14
C ASN A 200 0.92 -34.19 -23.24
N SER A 201 0.81 -34.72 -22.02
CA SER A 201 1.95 -34.85 -21.12
C SER A 201 2.98 -35.88 -21.64
N PRO A 202 4.29 -35.56 -21.62
CA PRO A 202 5.35 -36.48 -22.04
C PRO A 202 5.44 -37.74 -21.16
N PHE A 203 4.96 -37.70 -19.91
CA PHE A 203 4.99 -38.85 -19.02
C PHE A 203 3.90 -39.89 -19.34
N PHE A 204 2.81 -39.48 -20.01
CA PHE A 204 1.80 -40.41 -20.49
C PHE A 204 2.38 -41.40 -21.51
N GLU A 205 3.35 -40.97 -22.33
CA GLU A 205 4.03 -41.83 -23.31
C GLU A 205 4.94 -42.88 -22.64
N GLN A 206 5.52 -42.53 -21.49
CA GLN A 206 6.46 -43.39 -20.75
C GLN A 206 5.77 -44.39 -19.82
N ALA A 207 4.49 -44.16 -19.50
CA ALA A 207 3.71 -45.05 -18.65
C ALA A 207 3.38 -46.38 -19.35
N SER A 208 3.71 -47.51 -18.71
CA SER A 208 3.37 -48.86 -19.18
C SER A 208 1.86 -48.99 -19.40
N ALA A 209 1.42 -49.42 -20.57
CA ALA A 209 0.01 -49.48 -20.94
C ALA A 209 -0.58 -50.91 -20.80
N PRO A 210 -1.28 -51.24 -19.70
CA PRO A 210 -2.13 -52.43 -19.63
C PRO A 210 -3.26 -52.39 -20.68
N GLN A 211 -3.67 -53.56 -21.18
CA GLN A 211 -4.69 -53.71 -22.25
C GLN A 211 -5.99 -52.95 -21.98
N HIS A 212 -6.42 -52.87 -20.71
CA HIS A 212 -7.63 -52.15 -20.29
C HIS A 212 -7.58 -50.64 -20.65
N ARG A 213 -6.41 -49.99 -20.53
CA ARG A 213 -6.25 -48.55 -20.86
C ARG A 213 -6.43 -48.26 -22.35
N ASN A 214 -6.09 -49.23 -23.20
CA ASN A 214 -6.26 -49.11 -24.65
C ASN A 214 -7.75 -49.18 -25.02
N THR A 215 -8.53 -50.02 -24.33
CA THR A 215 -9.99 -50.09 -24.50
C THR A 215 -10.68 -48.79 -24.08
N THR A 216 -10.27 -48.21 -22.94
CA THR A 216 -10.78 -46.91 -22.47
C THR A 216 -10.49 -45.79 -23.46
N LEU A 217 -9.27 -45.74 -24.02
CA LEU A 217 -8.87 -44.78 -25.05
C LEU A 217 -9.70 -44.91 -26.33
N ILE A 218 -9.94 -46.14 -26.79
CA ILE A 218 -10.78 -46.41 -27.97
C ILE A 218 -12.22 -45.96 -27.73
N SER A 219 -12.76 -46.24 -26.53
CA SER A 219 -14.10 -45.80 -26.14
C SER A 219 -14.19 -44.27 -26.13
N LEU A 220 -13.27 -43.59 -25.44
CA LEU A 220 -13.24 -42.13 -25.34
C LEU A 220 -13.13 -41.47 -26.73
N HIS A 221 -12.23 -41.96 -27.58
CA HIS A 221 -12.05 -41.46 -28.94
C HIS A 221 -13.34 -41.56 -29.77
N SER A 222 -14.07 -42.67 -29.66
CA SER A 222 -15.37 -42.83 -30.32
C SER A 222 -16.42 -41.82 -29.82
N HIS A 223 -16.48 -41.55 -28.51
CA HIS A 223 -17.39 -40.56 -27.94
C HIS A 223 -17.03 -39.13 -28.38
N LEU A 224 -15.73 -38.79 -28.44
CA LEU A 224 -15.27 -37.48 -28.90
C LEU A 224 -15.54 -37.26 -30.40
N ILE A 225 -15.39 -38.28 -31.24
CA ILE A 225 -15.78 -38.19 -32.66
C ILE A 225 -17.28 -37.94 -32.79
N LYS A 226 -18.12 -38.64 -32.02
CA LYS A 226 -19.57 -38.41 -32.02
C LYS A 226 -19.93 -36.98 -31.54
N LEU A 227 -19.16 -36.43 -30.59
CA LEU A 227 -19.31 -35.04 -30.15
C LEU A 227 -18.91 -34.06 -31.26
N PHE A 228 -17.78 -34.31 -31.95
CA PHE A 228 -17.29 -33.49 -33.05
C PHE A 228 -18.27 -33.43 -34.24
N THR A 229 -18.98 -34.52 -34.52
CA THR A 229 -19.98 -34.59 -35.59
C THR A 229 -21.31 -33.91 -35.25
N ALA A 230 -21.49 -33.42 -34.01
CA ALA A 230 -22.73 -32.77 -33.62
C ALA A 230 -22.86 -31.38 -34.27
N SER A 231 -24.02 -31.12 -34.89
CA SER A 231 -24.26 -29.96 -35.74
C SER A 231 -24.37 -28.63 -34.99
N TRP A 232 -24.53 -28.66 -33.66
CA TRP A 232 -24.75 -27.49 -32.81
C TRP A 232 -23.45 -26.85 -32.28
N LEU A 233 -22.28 -27.48 -32.44
CA LEU A 233 -21.01 -26.89 -31.97
C LEU A 233 -20.57 -25.69 -32.82
N THR A 234 -20.12 -24.64 -32.14
CA THR A 234 -19.48 -23.45 -32.75
C THR A 234 -18.13 -23.81 -33.37
N ALA A 235 -17.65 -23.04 -34.35
CA ALA A 235 -16.36 -23.28 -35.01
C ALA A 235 -15.17 -23.37 -34.04
N THR A 236 -15.13 -22.49 -33.03
CA THR A 236 -14.08 -22.46 -31.99
C THR A 236 -14.15 -23.68 -31.06
N GLN A 237 -15.35 -24.05 -30.60
CA GLN A 237 -15.57 -25.25 -29.79
C GLN A 237 -15.19 -26.52 -30.57
N ARG A 238 -15.49 -26.56 -31.86
CA ARG A 238 -15.16 -27.68 -32.74
C ARG A 238 -13.65 -27.83 -32.93
N GLU A 239 -12.92 -26.73 -33.13
CA GLU A 239 -11.45 -26.73 -33.16
C GLU A 239 -10.85 -27.20 -31.83
N HIS A 240 -11.46 -26.78 -30.71
CA HIS A 240 -11.04 -27.21 -29.38
C HIS A 240 -11.18 -28.74 -29.19
N VAL A 241 -12.32 -29.31 -29.59
CA VAL A 241 -12.54 -30.78 -29.56
C VAL A 241 -11.63 -31.51 -30.55
N ASP A 242 -11.39 -30.95 -31.75
CA ASP A 242 -10.51 -31.53 -32.77
C ASP A 242 -9.07 -31.67 -32.27
N ARG A 243 -8.56 -30.65 -31.55
CA ARG A 243 -7.22 -30.71 -30.92
C ARG A 243 -7.09 -31.91 -29.97
N CYS A 244 -8.10 -32.14 -29.13
CA CYS A 244 -8.12 -33.29 -28.22
C CYS A 244 -8.15 -34.63 -28.98
N ILE A 245 -8.98 -34.74 -30.02
CA ILE A 245 -9.07 -35.93 -30.90
C ILE A 245 -7.72 -36.18 -31.59
N HIS A 246 -7.06 -35.13 -32.08
CA HIS A 246 -5.78 -35.23 -32.75
C HIS A 246 -4.69 -35.78 -31.84
N ILE A 247 -4.59 -35.28 -30.59
CA ILE A 247 -3.62 -35.76 -29.60
C ILE A 247 -3.87 -37.24 -29.28
N ILE A 248 -5.11 -37.64 -29.02
CA ILE A 248 -5.46 -39.04 -28.75
C ILE A 248 -5.15 -39.93 -29.95
N SER A 249 -5.39 -39.46 -31.18
CA SER A 249 -5.11 -40.20 -32.42
C SER A 249 -3.61 -40.40 -32.64
N LEU A 250 -2.80 -39.37 -32.36
CA LEU A 250 -1.33 -39.44 -32.43
C LEU A 250 -0.78 -40.51 -31.46
N ILE A 251 -1.32 -40.57 -30.25
CA ILE A 251 -0.91 -41.55 -29.24
C ILE A 251 -1.33 -42.97 -29.66
N ALA A 252 -2.53 -43.11 -30.22
CA ALA A 252 -3.00 -44.39 -30.73
C ALA A 252 -2.16 -44.91 -31.92
N ASP A 253 -1.68 -44.02 -32.78
CA ASP A 253 -0.75 -44.37 -33.88
C ASP A 253 0.57 -44.90 -33.33
N ARG A 254 1.18 -44.18 -32.37
CA ARG A 254 2.41 -44.60 -31.70
C ARG A 254 2.29 -45.94 -30.95
N ARG A 255 1.07 -46.29 -30.50
CA ARG A 255 0.76 -47.56 -29.82
C ARG A 255 0.27 -48.67 -30.76
N GLY A 256 0.18 -48.42 -32.08
CA GLY A 256 -0.30 -49.40 -33.07
C GLY A 256 -1.80 -49.71 -32.99
N LEU A 257 -2.59 -48.85 -32.34
CA LEU A 257 -4.04 -49.02 -32.11
C LEU A 257 -4.90 -48.34 -33.17
N LEU A 258 -4.29 -47.65 -34.14
CA LEU A 258 -4.98 -46.85 -35.16
C LEU A 258 -6.02 -47.66 -35.96
N HIS A 259 -5.76 -48.95 -36.18
CA HIS A 259 -6.70 -49.87 -36.85
C HIS A 259 -8.01 -50.08 -36.06
N PHE A 260 -7.95 -50.14 -34.73
CA PHE A 260 -9.12 -50.30 -33.86
C PHE A 260 -9.95 -49.02 -33.77
N LEU A 261 -9.31 -47.85 -33.82
CA LEU A 261 -10.01 -46.57 -33.89
C LEU A 261 -10.74 -46.37 -35.22
N ARG A 262 -10.13 -46.81 -36.33
CA ARG A 262 -10.69 -46.67 -37.68
C ARG A 262 -11.83 -47.67 -37.98
N SER A 263 -11.79 -48.87 -37.39
CA SER A 263 -12.81 -49.91 -37.61
C SER A 263 -14.18 -49.54 -37.02
N ASN A 264 -14.24 -48.62 -36.06
CA ASN A 264 -15.50 -48.16 -35.46
C ASN A 264 -16.23 -47.08 -36.30
N HIS A 265 -15.60 -46.57 -37.36
CA HIS A 265 -16.14 -45.50 -38.20
C HIS A 265 -15.96 -45.79 -39.69
N SER A 266 -16.73 -46.73 -40.23
CA SER A 266 -16.77 -47.07 -41.68
C SER A 266 -17.47 -46.02 -42.56
N SER A 267 -17.56 -44.75 -42.12
CA SER A 267 -18.23 -43.67 -42.86
C SER A 267 -17.54 -42.29 -42.81
N ILE A 268 -16.31 -42.20 -42.32
CA ILE A 268 -15.49 -40.98 -42.42
C ILE A 268 -14.34 -41.23 -43.40
N SER A 269 -14.70 -41.32 -44.68
CA SER A 269 -13.77 -41.46 -45.80
C SER A 269 -13.19 -40.08 -46.19
N GLU A 270 -11.86 -39.98 -46.28
CA GLU A 270 -11.13 -39.06 -47.17
C GLU A 270 -11.31 -37.53 -47.02
N SER A 271 -11.26 -36.96 -45.80
CA SER A 271 -11.00 -35.50 -45.66
C SER A 271 -9.87 -35.13 -44.70
N MET A 272 -9.07 -36.10 -44.26
CA MET A 272 -8.00 -35.90 -43.29
C MET A 272 -6.64 -36.20 -43.91
N LEU A 273 -6.15 -35.27 -44.75
CA LEU A 273 -4.75 -35.14 -45.15
C LEU A 273 -4.46 -33.64 -45.35
N PRO A 274 -3.67 -32.99 -44.48
CA PRO A 274 -3.13 -31.68 -44.79
C PRO A 274 -2.07 -31.86 -45.89
N SER A 275 -2.23 -31.14 -47.00
CA SER A 275 -1.19 -31.04 -48.03
C SER A 275 0.09 -30.46 -47.43
N HIS A 276 1.19 -31.21 -47.55
CA HIS A 276 2.53 -30.65 -47.41
C HIS A 276 2.72 -29.48 -48.39
N ARG A 277 2.79 -28.26 -47.87
CA ARG A 277 3.46 -27.15 -48.57
C ARG A 277 4.75 -26.80 -47.82
N THR A 278 5.83 -27.37 -48.33
CA THR A 278 7.19 -26.99 -48.01
C THR A 278 7.49 -25.57 -48.48
N SER A 279 7.96 -24.76 -47.54
CA SER A 279 9.03 -23.77 -47.65
C SER A 279 9.27 -23.11 -49.00
N ARG A 280 8.92 -21.82 -49.10
CA ARG A 280 9.68 -20.85 -49.91
C ARG A 280 10.26 -19.78 -49.00
N SER A 281 11.59 -19.80 -48.95
CA SER A 281 12.47 -18.77 -48.40
C SER A 281 12.11 -17.39 -48.94
N ILE A 282 11.81 -16.44 -48.05
CA ILE A 282 11.99 -15.00 -48.30
C ILE A 282 12.69 -14.41 -47.09
N THR A 283 13.78 -13.73 -47.42
CA THR A 283 14.79 -13.09 -46.61
C THR A 283 14.24 -12.20 -45.49
N LEU A 284 14.93 -12.24 -44.36
CA LEU A 284 14.75 -11.41 -43.17
C LEU A 284 14.88 -9.91 -43.51
N GLU A 285 13.87 -9.11 -43.15
CA GLU A 285 14.08 -7.72 -42.70
C GLU A 285 13.40 -7.56 -41.33
N PRO A 286 14.03 -6.86 -40.36
CA PRO A 286 13.47 -6.69 -39.04
C PRO A 286 12.46 -5.55 -39.04
N ARG A 287 11.18 -5.85 -38.77
CA ARG A 287 10.19 -4.83 -38.42
C ARG A 287 9.57 -5.12 -37.07
N HIS A 288 9.60 -4.08 -36.26
CA HIS A 288 9.16 -3.98 -34.88
C HIS A 288 7.72 -4.43 -34.66
N SER A 289 7.52 -5.06 -33.50
CA SER A 289 6.31 -5.14 -32.68
C SER A 289 5.06 -4.43 -33.21
N GLY A 290 4.02 -5.20 -33.51
CA GLY A 290 2.69 -4.71 -33.87
C GLY A 290 1.60 -5.64 -33.36
N THR A 291 0.81 -5.11 -32.42
CA THR A 291 -0.37 -5.63 -31.75
C THR A 291 -1.43 -6.17 -32.71
N TYR A 292 -2.14 -7.22 -32.28
CA TYR A 292 -3.30 -7.80 -32.95
C TYR A 292 -4.41 -6.76 -33.25
N PRO A 293 -5.14 -6.85 -34.38
CA PRO A 293 -6.28 -5.98 -34.65
C PRO A 293 -7.54 -6.56 -33.99
N ALA A 294 -8.03 -5.90 -32.96
CA ALA A 294 -9.40 -6.04 -32.49
C ALA A 294 -10.29 -4.99 -33.18
N ASP A 295 -11.49 -5.46 -33.51
CA ASP A 295 -12.67 -4.77 -34.03
C ASP A 295 -12.64 -3.26 -34.27
N GLY A 296 -13.05 -2.90 -35.49
CA GLY A 296 -13.26 -1.54 -35.92
C GLY A 296 -14.40 -0.85 -35.16
N TYR A 297 -14.01 -0.03 -34.18
CA TYR A 297 -14.75 1.16 -33.75
C TYR A 297 -13.74 2.27 -33.42
N ASN A 298 -13.78 3.36 -34.19
CA ASN A 298 -13.26 4.72 -33.91
C ASN A 298 -11.94 4.90 -33.12
N HIS A 299 -10.94 4.04 -33.31
CA HIS A 299 -9.65 4.19 -32.61
C HIS A 299 -8.75 5.34 -33.12
N SER A 300 -9.03 5.98 -34.27
CA SER A 300 -8.15 7.06 -34.74
C SER A 300 -8.30 8.34 -33.93
N GLU A 301 -9.52 8.68 -33.50
CA GLU A 301 -9.77 9.87 -32.68
C GLU A 301 -9.26 9.66 -31.24
N ASP A 302 -9.48 8.49 -30.63
CA ASP A 302 -9.00 8.21 -29.26
C ASP A 302 -7.47 8.14 -29.16
N ILE A 303 -6.77 7.61 -30.17
CA ILE A 303 -5.29 7.63 -30.21
C ILE A 303 -4.77 9.06 -30.36
N GLU A 304 -5.46 9.91 -31.13
CA GLU A 304 -5.09 11.31 -31.31
C GLU A 304 -5.38 12.13 -30.04
N HIS A 305 -6.52 11.92 -29.39
CA HIS A 305 -6.85 12.52 -28.10
C HIS A 305 -5.86 12.11 -27.00
N THR A 306 -5.49 10.83 -26.92
CA THR A 306 -4.50 10.35 -25.96
C THR A 306 -3.13 10.99 -26.21
N ARG A 307 -2.71 11.11 -27.47
CA ARG A 307 -1.45 11.80 -27.83
C ARG A 307 -1.47 13.30 -27.54
N VAL A 308 -2.60 13.97 -27.72
CA VAL A 308 -2.77 15.38 -27.36
C VAL A 308 -2.67 15.56 -25.85
N ILE A 309 -3.30 14.67 -25.08
CA ILE A 309 -3.22 14.69 -23.61
C ILE A 309 -1.79 14.43 -23.15
N ASP A 310 -1.12 13.40 -23.69
CA ASP A 310 0.27 13.09 -23.35
C ASP A 310 1.21 14.25 -23.72
N GLY A 311 0.99 14.87 -24.88
CA GLY A 311 1.72 16.07 -25.30
C GLY A 311 1.48 17.26 -24.37
N PHE A 312 0.25 17.46 -23.89
CA PHE A 312 -0.08 18.51 -22.94
C PHE A 312 0.50 18.25 -21.55
N VAL A 313 0.46 17.00 -21.07
CA VAL A 313 1.07 16.60 -19.79
C VAL A 313 2.59 16.77 -19.83
N ALA A 314 3.23 16.37 -20.94
CA ALA A 314 4.66 16.60 -21.15
C ALA A 314 5.01 18.10 -21.16
N PHE A 315 4.19 18.92 -21.85
CA PHE A 315 4.34 20.37 -21.86
C PHE A 315 4.16 20.99 -20.46
N LEU A 316 3.13 20.58 -19.71
CA LEU A 316 2.89 21.03 -18.34
C LEU A 316 4.04 20.66 -17.41
N SER A 317 4.55 19.43 -17.50
CA SER A 317 5.68 18.95 -16.72
C SER A 317 6.93 19.78 -17.01
N GLN A 318 7.27 19.97 -18.29
CA GLN A 318 8.43 20.77 -18.68
C GLN A 318 8.28 22.24 -18.27
N THR A 319 7.08 22.80 -18.38
CA THR A 319 6.78 24.18 -17.97
C THR A 319 6.88 24.34 -16.46
N SER A 320 6.37 23.39 -15.68
CA SER A 320 6.45 23.36 -14.22
C SER A 320 7.90 23.38 -13.75
N VAL A 321 8.74 22.50 -14.30
CA VAL A 321 10.19 22.45 -13.97
C VAL A 321 10.89 23.77 -14.30
N ARG A 322 10.55 24.40 -15.43
CA ARG A 322 11.14 25.69 -15.83
C ARG A 322 10.65 26.88 -15.02
N LEU A 323 9.40 26.85 -14.55
CA LEU A 323 8.80 27.92 -13.75
C LEU A 323 9.13 27.82 -12.26
N ALA A 324 9.36 26.60 -11.73
CA ALA A 324 9.67 26.37 -10.32
C ALA A 324 10.77 27.30 -9.76
N PRO A 325 11.97 27.45 -10.37
CA PRO A 325 13.00 28.34 -9.85
C PRO A 325 12.60 29.83 -9.91
N LEU A 326 11.72 30.22 -10.85
CA LEU A 326 11.22 31.60 -10.95
C LEU A 326 10.18 31.89 -9.85
N ILE A 327 9.29 30.93 -9.58
CA ILE A 327 8.28 31.03 -8.51
C ILE A 327 8.98 31.08 -7.15
N LEU A 328 10.00 30.24 -6.92
CA LEU A 328 10.80 30.28 -5.70
C LEU A 328 11.51 31.63 -5.55
N ALA A 329 12.07 32.18 -6.64
CA ALA A 329 12.66 33.51 -6.64
C ALA A 329 11.62 34.60 -6.31
N GLU A 330 10.39 34.51 -6.83
CA GLU A 330 9.31 35.43 -6.51
C GLU A 330 8.90 35.36 -5.03
N ILE A 331 8.66 34.16 -4.51
CA ILE A 331 8.31 33.92 -3.10
C ILE A 331 9.42 34.42 -2.17
N SER A 332 10.69 34.27 -2.55
CA SER A 332 11.82 34.74 -1.74
C SER A 332 11.82 36.25 -1.52
N ILE A 333 11.26 37.05 -2.44
CA ILE A 333 11.19 38.51 -2.29
C ILE A 333 10.16 38.90 -1.23
N LEU A 334 9.10 38.11 -1.07
CA LEU A 334 8.13 38.32 0.01
C LEU A 334 8.83 38.26 1.37
N VAL A 335 9.77 37.32 1.54
CA VAL A 335 10.56 37.18 2.76
C VAL A 335 11.41 38.43 3.02
N ASP A 336 12.05 38.99 1.99
CA ASP A 336 12.83 40.24 2.14
C ASP A 336 11.96 41.44 2.47
N VAL A 337 10.79 41.54 1.84
CA VAL A 337 9.80 42.58 2.14
C VAL A 337 9.35 42.52 3.59
N ILE A 338 9.16 41.32 4.15
CA ILE A 338 8.80 41.14 5.56
C ILE A 338 10.01 41.42 6.49
N ARG A 339 11.24 41.13 6.05
CA ARG A 339 12.46 41.42 6.82
C ARG A 339 12.77 42.91 6.90
N ALA A 340 12.48 43.69 5.85
CA ALA A 340 12.74 45.13 5.80
C ALA A 340 11.55 45.97 5.28
N PRO A 341 10.38 45.93 5.94
CA PRO A 341 9.19 46.65 5.50
C PRO A 341 9.40 48.17 5.50
N ALA A 342 10.24 48.69 6.41
CA ALA A 342 10.58 50.11 6.49
C ALA A 342 11.27 50.65 5.22
N ALA A 343 11.99 49.81 4.47
CA ALA A 343 12.71 50.22 3.27
C ALA A 343 11.79 50.53 2.08
N LEU A 344 10.52 50.11 2.13
CA LEU A 344 9.50 50.45 1.11
C LEU A 344 8.96 51.88 1.25
N PHE A 345 9.14 52.50 2.43
CA PHE A 345 8.56 53.82 2.73
C PHE A 345 9.62 54.92 2.70
N PRO A 346 9.29 56.15 2.24
CA PRO A 346 10.19 57.30 2.31
C PRO A 346 10.61 57.62 3.75
N GLU A 347 11.80 58.22 3.93
CA GLU A 347 12.39 58.51 5.24
C GLU A 347 11.52 59.38 6.17
N LYS A 348 10.67 60.23 5.59
CA LYS A 348 9.79 61.15 6.33
C LYS A 348 8.47 60.53 6.81
N ASN A 349 8.23 59.24 6.57
CA ASN A 349 6.97 58.59 6.92
C ASN A 349 6.98 58.08 8.37
N GLU A 350 5.97 58.45 9.17
CA GLU A 350 5.82 58.00 10.56
C GLU A 350 5.77 56.46 10.70
N CYS A 351 5.20 55.78 9.70
CA CYS A 351 5.14 54.31 9.67
C CYS A 351 6.53 53.67 9.59
N ARG A 352 7.52 54.36 9.01
CA ARG A 352 8.89 53.85 8.83
C ARG A 352 9.56 53.60 10.18
N LEU A 353 9.41 54.52 11.14
CA LEU A 353 9.95 54.34 12.49
C LEU A 353 9.31 53.13 13.18
N LYS A 354 7.98 52.99 13.12
CA LYS A 354 7.26 51.84 13.69
C LYS A 354 7.73 50.51 13.08
N PHE A 355 7.98 50.49 11.77
CA PHE A 355 8.47 49.30 11.07
C PHE A 355 9.95 48.97 11.35
N LEU A 356 10.80 49.98 11.61
CA LEU A 356 12.18 49.76 12.05
C LEU A 356 12.25 49.08 13.42
N TYR A 357 11.28 49.34 14.31
CA TYR A 357 11.15 48.65 15.60
C TYR A 357 10.39 47.32 15.53
N GLY A 358 10.13 46.81 14.32
CA GLY A 358 9.53 45.48 14.11
C GLY A 358 8.02 45.39 14.32
N ALA A 359 7.30 46.53 14.44
CA ALA A 359 5.86 46.54 14.69
C ALA A 359 5.03 45.78 13.64
N PHE A 360 5.51 45.72 12.39
CA PHE A 360 4.88 44.93 11.32
C PHE A 360 4.92 43.44 11.63
N VAL A 361 6.11 42.91 11.96
CA VAL A 361 6.33 41.50 12.27
C VAL A 361 5.60 41.13 13.56
N HIS A 362 5.62 42.00 14.57
CA HIS A 362 4.82 41.83 15.78
C HIS A 362 3.32 41.68 15.47
N LYS A 363 2.76 42.58 14.66
CA LYS A 363 1.34 42.51 14.30
C LYS A 363 1.01 41.27 13.48
N LEU A 364 1.94 40.83 12.62
CA LEU A 364 1.81 39.59 11.85
C LEU A 364 1.77 38.35 12.76
N ILE A 365 2.65 38.28 13.76
CA ILE A 365 2.66 37.22 14.78
C ILE A 365 1.36 37.23 15.60
N GLN A 366 0.91 38.40 16.04
CA GLN A 366 -0.37 38.53 16.76
C GLN A 366 -1.57 38.11 15.89
N HIS A 367 -1.52 38.39 14.59
CA HIS A 367 -2.54 37.93 13.67
C HIS A 367 -2.52 36.42 13.50
N ALA A 368 -1.33 35.78 13.41
CA ALA A 368 -1.22 34.32 13.40
C ALA A 368 -1.87 33.69 14.65
N LYS A 369 -1.64 34.28 15.84
CA LYS A 369 -2.34 33.87 17.08
C LYS A 369 -3.86 33.98 16.96
N TYR A 370 -4.35 35.08 16.41
CA TYR A 370 -5.79 35.28 16.21
C TYR A 370 -6.40 34.28 15.21
N LEU A 371 -5.69 33.93 14.13
CA LEU A 371 -6.18 32.98 13.13
C LEU A 371 -6.39 31.57 13.69
N LEU A 372 -5.64 31.19 14.74
CA LEU A 372 -5.88 29.95 15.47
C LEU A 372 -7.27 29.90 16.11
N THR A 373 -7.79 31.04 16.56
CA THR A 373 -9.13 31.13 17.15
C THR A 373 -10.24 31.16 16.10
N GLN A 374 -9.94 31.63 14.89
CA GLN A 374 -10.91 31.80 13.79
C GLN A 374 -10.93 30.61 12.81
N THR A 375 -10.11 29.58 13.04
CA THR A 375 -10.03 28.35 12.21
C THR A 375 -9.59 28.55 10.75
N ASP A 376 -8.94 29.67 10.40
CA ASP A 376 -8.32 29.84 9.07
C ASP A 376 -6.89 29.27 9.07
N GLU A 377 -6.82 27.94 8.93
CA GLU A 377 -5.57 27.20 9.00
C GLU A 377 -4.62 27.53 7.84
N ASN A 378 -5.15 27.70 6.63
CA ASN A 378 -4.33 27.94 5.43
C ASN A 378 -3.58 29.27 5.52
N LEU A 379 -4.24 30.33 6.01
CA LEU A 379 -3.57 31.61 6.18
C LEU A 379 -2.52 31.55 7.31
N CYS A 380 -2.83 30.86 8.42
CA CYS A 380 -1.89 30.65 9.50
C CYS A 380 -0.62 29.92 9.03
N LEU A 381 -0.78 28.84 8.27
CA LEU A 381 0.34 28.08 7.69
C LEU A 381 1.21 28.94 6.76
N ARG A 382 0.60 29.76 5.91
CA ARG A 382 1.35 30.68 5.02
C ARG A 382 2.17 31.72 5.80
N ILE A 383 1.62 32.24 6.89
CA ILE A 383 2.33 33.18 7.76
C ILE A 383 3.50 32.47 8.46
N MET A 384 3.27 31.29 9.03
CA MET A 384 4.31 30.50 9.70
C MET A 384 5.44 30.11 8.74
N HIS A 385 5.11 29.67 7.53
CA HIS A 385 6.09 29.39 6.49
C HIS A 385 6.93 30.63 6.16
N SER A 386 6.30 31.81 6.06
CA SER A 386 7.00 33.06 5.80
C SER A 386 7.96 33.42 6.94
N LEU A 387 7.54 33.26 8.21
CA LEU A 387 8.39 33.48 9.39
C LEU A 387 9.56 32.51 9.44
N LYS A 388 9.33 31.23 9.10
CA LYS A 388 10.38 30.20 9.01
C LYS A 388 11.40 30.55 7.91
N SER A 389 10.93 30.93 6.72
CA SER A 389 11.80 31.34 5.61
C SER A 389 12.59 32.63 5.89
N MET A 390 12.14 33.47 6.82
CA MET A 390 12.96 34.60 7.30
C MET A 390 14.19 34.15 8.07
N VAL A 391 14.14 33.00 8.75
CA VAL A 391 15.28 32.44 9.49
C VAL A 391 16.20 31.67 8.55
N LYS A 392 15.64 30.76 7.75
CA LYS A 392 16.35 30.03 6.69
C LYS A 392 16.14 30.72 5.34
N SER A 393 16.99 31.69 5.02
CA SER A 393 16.96 32.29 3.68
C SER A 393 17.45 31.26 2.66
N ASN A 394 16.57 30.76 1.80
CA ASN A 394 16.97 30.01 0.62
C ASN A 394 17.77 30.94 -0.29
N THR A 395 19.10 30.87 -0.24
CA THR A 395 20.00 31.71 -1.04
C THR A 395 20.53 31.02 -2.28
N GLU A 396 20.27 29.73 -2.45
CA GLU A 396 20.72 28.94 -3.57
C GLU A 396 19.67 28.95 -4.68
N PHE A 397 19.72 29.96 -5.53
CA PHE A 397 18.93 30.01 -6.76
C PHE A 397 19.79 29.68 -7.97
N GLU A 398 19.22 28.95 -8.92
CA GLU A 398 19.80 28.83 -10.26
C GLU A 398 19.96 30.22 -10.91
N THR A 399 20.83 30.32 -11.92
CA THR A 399 21.20 31.58 -12.58
C THR A 399 19.99 32.41 -13.04
N ILE A 400 18.94 31.76 -13.54
CA ILE A 400 17.71 32.41 -14.01
C ILE A 400 16.89 32.94 -12.82
N GLY A 401 16.72 32.14 -11.77
CA GLY A 401 16.02 32.54 -10.55
C GLY A 401 16.72 33.71 -9.86
N GLN A 402 18.05 33.67 -9.75
CA GLN A 402 18.85 34.74 -9.18
C GLN A 402 18.74 36.04 -9.99
N SER A 403 18.74 35.95 -11.33
CA SER A 403 18.54 37.12 -12.21
C SER A 403 17.18 37.78 -11.99
N LEU A 404 16.10 36.98 -11.89
CA LEU A 404 14.76 37.49 -11.60
C LEU A 404 14.70 38.14 -10.21
N ARG A 405 15.24 37.45 -9.21
CA ARG A 405 15.30 37.93 -7.82
C ARG A 405 15.95 39.30 -7.73
N LEU A 406 17.13 39.48 -8.32
CA LEU A 406 17.84 40.76 -8.30
C LEU A 406 17.06 41.88 -9.01
N LYS A 407 16.40 41.58 -10.14
CA LYS A 407 15.57 42.56 -10.86
C LYS A 407 14.38 43.03 -10.02
N LEU A 408 13.70 42.10 -9.36
CA LEU A 408 12.56 42.42 -8.52
C LEU A 408 12.99 43.14 -7.23
N LEU A 409 14.09 42.74 -6.60
CA LEU A 409 14.64 43.43 -5.44
C LEU A 409 14.95 44.90 -5.75
N ARG A 410 15.59 45.20 -6.89
CA ARG A 410 15.83 46.60 -7.33
C ARG A 410 14.56 47.37 -7.66
N ARG A 411 13.48 46.67 -8.00
CA ARG A 411 12.19 47.29 -8.29
C ARG A 411 11.43 47.65 -7.01
N TYR A 412 11.48 46.78 -6.01
CA TYR A 412 10.82 47.01 -4.71
C TYR A 412 11.65 47.91 -3.79
N PHE A 413 12.97 47.73 -3.78
CA PHE A 413 13.91 48.51 -3.01
C PHE A 413 14.76 49.34 -3.98
N SER A 414 14.78 50.66 -3.83
CA SER A 414 15.63 51.52 -4.68
C SER A 414 17.12 51.21 -4.45
N ASP A 415 17.97 51.37 -5.48
CA ASP A 415 19.42 51.06 -5.44
C ASP A 415 20.18 51.77 -4.29
N ASP A 416 19.64 52.88 -3.78
CA ASP A 416 20.21 53.66 -2.68
C ASP A 416 19.87 53.14 -1.28
N THR A 417 19.01 52.13 -1.15
CA THR A 417 18.62 51.58 0.16
C THR A 417 19.78 50.84 0.83
N GLN A 418 20.04 51.17 2.10
CA GLN A 418 21.04 50.50 2.94
C GLN A 418 20.80 48.98 3.04
N TYR A 419 19.55 48.56 2.89
CA TYR A 419 19.14 47.16 2.84
C TYR A 419 19.68 46.41 1.61
N LEU A 420 19.52 46.95 0.40
CA LEU A 420 20.10 46.32 -0.79
C LEU A 420 21.63 46.22 -0.71
N LYS A 421 22.29 47.26 -0.20
CA LYS A 421 23.74 47.25 0.04
C LYS A 421 24.15 46.12 1.01
N SER A 422 23.36 45.88 2.06
CA SER A 422 23.59 44.77 2.99
C SER A 422 23.39 43.39 2.34
N ILE A 423 22.43 43.25 1.40
CA ILE A 423 22.21 42.00 0.65
C ILE A 423 23.35 41.73 -0.34
N TYR A 424 23.87 42.77 -1.01
CA TYR A 424 25.00 42.62 -1.95
C TYR A 424 26.33 42.38 -1.24
N GLN A 425 26.56 42.97 -0.05
CA GLN A 425 27.75 42.76 0.77
C GLN A 425 27.72 41.42 1.53
N ALA A 426 26.52 40.88 1.77
CA ALA A 426 26.31 39.60 2.41
C ALA A 426 26.89 38.38 1.65
N VAL A 427 27.38 38.57 0.42
CA VAL A 427 28.02 37.55 -0.42
C VAL A 427 29.47 37.24 0.03
N GLN A 428 30.03 37.99 0.98
CA GLN A 428 31.31 37.65 1.65
C GLN A 428 31.02 36.73 2.85
N GLU A 429 31.64 35.55 2.87
CA GLU A 429 31.24 34.34 3.64
C GLU A 429 31.41 34.40 5.17
N GLU A 430 31.90 35.48 5.79
CA GLU A 430 32.42 35.37 7.17
C GLU A 430 31.42 35.39 8.34
N ASP A 431 30.12 35.69 8.18
CA ASP A 431 29.19 35.74 9.33
C ASP A 431 27.76 35.22 9.03
N ALA A 432 27.63 34.02 8.47
CA ALA A 432 26.30 33.39 8.30
C ALA A 432 25.61 33.11 9.65
N ILE A 433 26.38 32.66 10.65
CA ILE A 433 25.87 32.30 11.98
C ILE A 433 25.39 33.54 12.75
N GLU A 434 26.14 34.64 12.71
CA GLU A 434 25.72 35.86 13.42
C GLU A 434 24.48 36.49 12.77
N ARG A 435 24.35 36.44 11.44
CA ARG A 435 23.13 36.88 10.73
C ARG A 435 21.91 36.04 11.08
N LEU A 436 22.09 34.72 11.18
CA LEU A 436 21.05 33.81 11.66
C LEU A 436 20.62 34.20 13.08
N ARG A 437 21.59 34.39 13.98
CA ARG A 437 21.34 34.73 15.39
C ARG A 437 20.65 36.07 15.56
N LEU A 438 21.05 37.09 14.81
CA LEU A 438 20.40 38.41 14.78
C LEU A 438 18.94 38.30 14.34
N THR A 439 18.67 37.52 13.30
CA THR A 439 17.30 37.34 12.78
C THR A 439 16.41 36.58 13.77
N GLN A 440 16.93 35.51 14.38
CA GLN A 440 16.24 34.77 15.44
C GLN A 440 15.95 35.67 16.65
N ASN A 441 16.91 36.49 17.07
CA ASN A 441 16.73 37.41 18.19
C ASN A 441 15.69 38.49 17.91
N GLU A 442 15.64 39.01 16.69
CA GLU A 442 14.62 39.98 16.31
C GLU A 442 13.23 39.35 16.32
N LEU A 443 13.05 38.16 15.71
CA LEU A 443 11.79 37.44 15.76
C LEU A 443 11.36 37.09 17.19
N ASN A 444 12.32 36.73 18.04
CA ASN A 444 12.08 36.46 19.46
C ASN A 444 11.57 37.70 20.19
N LYS A 445 12.19 38.87 19.98
CA LYS A 445 11.70 40.14 20.55
C LYS A 445 10.28 40.49 20.12
N GLN A 446 9.90 40.12 18.89
CA GLN A 446 8.56 40.36 18.38
C GLN A 446 7.51 39.32 18.84
N GLY A 447 7.91 38.27 19.59
CA GLY A 447 7.02 37.29 20.22
C GLY A 447 6.86 35.97 19.45
N ALA A 448 7.80 35.61 18.58
CA ALA A 448 7.73 34.35 17.82
C ALA A 448 7.84 33.10 18.71
N SER A 449 8.64 33.15 19.77
CA SER A 449 8.78 32.07 20.76
C SER A 449 7.47 31.82 21.52
N ASP A 450 6.75 32.89 21.90
CA ASP A 450 5.43 32.79 22.53
C ASP A 450 4.38 32.18 21.60
N LEU A 451 4.41 32.57 20.31
CA LEU A 451 3.52 32.00 19.29
C LEU A 451 3.73 30.49 19.17
N VAL A 452 4.98 30.01 19.13
CA VAL A 452 5.29 28.58 19.08
C VAL A 452 4.64 27.86 20.26
N VAL A 453 4.89 28.30 21.50
CA VAL A 453 4.33 27.64 22.70
C VAL A 453 2.80 27.61 22.66
N GLU A 454 2.16 28.70 22.26
CA GLU A 454 0.69 28.77 22.15
C GLU A 454 0.13 27.85 21.06
N LEU A 455 0.80 27.73 19.92
CA LEU A 455 0.43 26.82 18.84
C LEU A 455 0.42 25.37 19.32
N PHE A 456 1.46 24.95 20.07
CA PHE A 456 1.54 23.60 20.64
C PHE A 456 0.38 23.31 21.62
N ILE A 457 0.03 24.27 22.47
CA ILE A 457 -1.03 24.10 23.48
C ILE A 457 -2.41 24.05 22.82
N SER A 458 -2.62 24.80 21.73
CA SER A 458 -3.93 24.95 21.10
C SER A 458 -4.45 23.68 20.41
N GLN A 459 -3.58 22.70 20.09
CA GLN A 459 -3.93 21.43 19.43
C GLN A 459 -4.88 21.58 18.22
N SER A 460 -4.63 22.58 17.36
CA SER A 460 -5.54 22.95 16.26
C SER A 460 -5.60 21.89 15.14
N SER A 461 -4.48 21.58 14.49
CA SER A 461 -4.39 20.55 13.44
C SER A 461 -2.99 19.95 13.35
N ILE A 462 -2.88 18.76 12.72
CA ILE A 462 -1.59 18.08 12.54
C ILE A 462 -0.63 18.93 11.71
N ASN A 463 -1.13 19.57 10.65
CA ASN A 463 -0.33 20.43 9.77
C ASN A 463 0.20 21.67 10.51
N ILE A 464 -0.63 22.31 11.35
CA ILE A 464 -0.20 23.45 12.15
C ILE A 464 0.82 23.01 13.19
N LEU A 465 0.62 21.87 13.85
CA LEU A 465 1.58 21.32 14.81
C LEU A 465 2.94 21.04 14.16
N GLU A 466 2.96 20.45 12.97
CA GLU A 466 4.18 20.20 12.22
C GLU A 466 4.91 21.49 11.84
N GLU A 467 4.20 22.46 11.28
CA GLU A 467 4.83 23.73 10.92
C GLU A 467 5.28 24.52 12.16
N SER A 468 4.63 24.32 13.32
CA SER A 468 5.05 24.88 14.61
C SER A 468 6.36 24.29 15.09
N ILE A 469 6.54 22.97 14.93
CA ILE A 469 7.79 22.26 15.21
C ILE A 469 8.90 22.78 14.29
N HIS A 470 8.63 22.91 12.98
CA HIS A 470 9.61 23.43 12.04
C HIS A 470 10.03 24.88 12.34
N LEU A 471 9.08 25.73 12.73
CA LEU A 471 9.37 27.09 13.17
C LEU A 471 10.20 27.10 14.46
N ALA A 472 9.89 26.24 15.43
CA ALA A 472 10.65 26.10 16.68
C ALA A 472 12.10 25.68 16.41
N ILE A 473 12.31 24.69 15.54
CA ILE A 473 13.63 24.22 15.14
C ILE A 473 14.42 25.35 14.45
N ALA A 474 13.79 26.10 13.54
CA ALA A 474 14.45 27.22 12.88
C ALA A 474 14.87 28.30 13.90
N LEU A 475 14.00 28.65 14.85
CA LEU A 475 14.32 29.64 15.89
C LEU A 475 15.43 29.18 16.85
N LEU A 476 15.57 27.87 17.07
CA LEU A 476 16.57 27.26 17.95
C LEU A 476 17.82 26.76 17.21
N GLU A 477 17.87 26.92 15.88
CA GLU A 477 18.98 26.47 15.06
C GLU A 477 20.29 27.13 15.50
N GLY A 478 21.33 26.33 15.68
CA GLY A 478 22.62 26.79 16.21
C GLY A 478 22.64 27.07 17.73
N GLY A 479 21.58 26.73 18.47
CA GLY A 479 21.57 26.79 19.94
C GLY A 479 21.47 28.22 20.50
N ASN A 480 20.54 29.03 19.98
CA ASN A 480 20.38 30.41 20.42
C ASN A 480 19.81 30.53 21.84
N THR A 481 20.67 30.89 22.80
CA THR A 481 20.35 30.96 24.23
C THR A 481 19.28 32.00 24.58
N GLU A 482 19.15 33.09 23.83
CA GLU A 482 18.14 34.13 24.10
C GLU A 482 16.73 33.64 23.75
N VAL A 483 16.60 32.88 22.66
CA VAL A 483 15.35 32.20 22.29
C VAL A 483 15.01 31.12 23.31
N GLN A 484 15.98 30.30 23.70
CA GLN A 484 15.81 29.26 24.72
C GLN A 484 15.31 29.83 26.06
N LYS A 485 15.95 30.90 26.56
CA LYS A 485 15.52 31.59 27.79
C LYS A 485 14.08 32.11 27.69
N SER A 486 13.67 32.58 26.52
CA SER A 486 12.33 33.11 26.29
C SER A 486 11.27 31.99 26.34
N ILE A 487 11.54 30.86 25.66
CA ILE A 487 10.68 29.68 25.73
C ILE A 487 10.61 29.14 27.17
N PHE A 488 11.76 29.02 27.85
CA PHE A 488 11.82 28.56 29.24
C PHE A 488 11.03 29.45 30.18
N ARG A 489 11.19 30.78 30.07
CA ARG A 489 10.41 31.74 30.85
C ARG A 489 8.92 31.56 30.61
N ARG A 490 8.50 31.46 29.34
CA ARG A 490 7.10 31.29 28.96
C ARG A 490 6.48 30.02 29.54
N LEU A 491 7.21 28.91 29.55
CA LEU A 491 6.77 27.65 30.14
C LEU A 491 6.69 27.74 31.68
N ASN A 492 7.62 28.44 32.34
CA ASN A 492 7.60 28.61 33.80
C ASN A 492 6.55 29.61 34.30
N GLU A 493 6.13 30.56 33.46
CA GLU A 493 5.11 31.56 33.83
C GLU A 493 3.71 30.95 34.01
N CYS A 494 3.43 29.79 33.42
CA CYS A 494 2.12 29.15 33.49
C CYS A 494 2.25 27.63 33.56
N GLU A 495 2.13 27.07 34.77
CA GLU A 495 2.22 25.63 35.02
C GLU A 495 1.25 24.82 34.15
N ILE A 496 0.01 25.31 33.96
CA ILE A 496 -1.01 24.66 33.13
C ILE A 496 -0.61 24.63 31.64
N ALA A 497 0.03 25.70 31.16
CA ALA A 497 0.53 25.77 29.79
C ALA A 497 1.72 24.81 29.59
N SER A 498 2.61 24.73 30.57
CA SER A 498 3.74 23.81 30.60
C SER A 498 3.29 22.34 30.57
N GLU A 499 2.35 21.97 31.44
CA GLU A 499 1.81 20.61 31.51
C GLU A 499 1.18 20.19 30.17
N LYS A 500 0.33 21.05 29.59
CA LYS A 500 -0.28 20.80 28.27
C LYS A 500 0.75 20.67 27.16
N PHE A 501 1.77 21.53 27.17
CA PHE A 501 2.85 21.49 26.20
C PHE A 501 3.59 20.15 26.21
N PHE A 502 4.00 19.67 27.39
CA PHE A 502 4.68 18.37 27.52
C PHE A 502 3.74 17.18 27.27
N GLN A 503 2.46 17.29 27.65
CA GLN A 503 1.45 16.26 27.37
C GLN A 503 1.29 16.02 25.87
N VAL A 504 1.24 17.08 25.05
CA VAL A 504 1.16 16.96 23.58
C VAL A 504 2.30 16.11 23.04
N PHE A 505 3.52 16.35 23.50
CA PHE A 505 4.69 15.58 23.09
C PHE A 505 4.61 14.12 23.56
N TYR A 506 4.26 13.91 24.83
CA TYR A 506 4.11 12.56 25.39
C TYR A 506 3.10 11.73 24.60
N ASP A 507 1.91 12.27 24.35
CA ASP A 507 0.84 11.57 23.64
C ASP A 507 1.26 11.20 22.21
N LYS A 508 1.96 12.11 21.51
CA LYS A 508 2.45 11.86 20.15
C LYS A 508 3.55 10.80 20.11
N MET A 509 4.51 10.88 21.02
CA MET A 509 5.59 9.88 21.12
C MET A 509 5.05 8.51 21.54
N TYR A 510 4.12 8.47 22.50
CA TYR A 510 3.47 7.23 22.94
C TYR A 510 2.67 6.60 21.80
N THR A 511 1.93 7.40 21.04
CA THR A 511 1.19 6.94 19.86
C THR A 511 2.14 6.36 18.80
N ALA A 512 3.24 7.06 18.49
CA ALA A 512 4.26 6.57 17.56
C ALA A 512 4.89 5.25 18.06
N GLN A 513 5.23 5.16 19.35
CA GLN A 513 5.77 3.94 19.94
C GLN A 513 4.78 2.78 19.86
N LYS A 514 3.49 3.01 20.12
CA LYS A 514 2.45 1.98 20.04
C LYS A 514 2.30 1.47 18.61
N ILE A 515 2.32 2.36 17.62
CA ILE A 515 2.28 1.98 16.20
C ILE A 515 3.50 1.13 15.83
N LEU A 516 4.70 1.58 16.20
CA LEU A 516 5.95 0.85 15.93
C LEU A 516 5.96 -0.53 16.61
N LYS A 517 5.50 -0.63 17.85
CA LYS A 517 5.40 -1.91 18.57
C LYS A 517 4.41 -2.87 17.91
N CYS A 518 3.23 -2.38 17.53
CA CYS A 518 2.26 -3.19 16.79
C CYS A 518 2.85 -3.67 15.47
N MET A 519 3.60 -2.82 14.75
CA MET A 519 4.27 -3.21 13.51
C MET A 519 5.40 -4.22 13.74
N SER A 520 6.21 -4.05 14.79
CA SER A 520 7.32 -4.95 15.11
C SER A 520 6.85 -6.33 15.57
N SER A 521 5.75 -6.40 16.32
CA SER A 521 5.12 -7.67 16.67
C SER A 521 4.66 -8.44 15.43
N ILE A 522 4.15 -7.73 14.41
CA ILE A 522 3.72 -8.36 13.15
C ILE A 522 4.91 -8.87 12.32
N THR A 523 6.05 -8.16 12.33
CA THR A 523 7.28 -8.67 11.66
C THR A 523 7.98 -9.78 12.44
N ASN A 524 7.83 -9.83 13.76
CA ASN A 524 8.40 -10.91 14.57
C ASN A 524 7.54 -12.18 14.49
N ASP A 525 6.21 -12.08 14.38
CA ASP A 525 5.36 -13.26 14.11
C ASP A 525 5.68 -13.88 12.73
N MET A 526 6.15 -13.08 11.76
CA MET A 526 6.64 -13.57 10.46
C MET A 526 8.04 -14.23 10.52
N HIS A 527 8.79 -14.06 11.62
CA HIS A 527 10.13 -14.62 11.79
C HIS A 527 10.21 -15.76 12.81
N MET A 528 9.13 -16.07 13.53
CA MET A 528 9.12 -17.11 14.59
C MET A 528 8.59 -18.48 14.12
N GLU A 529 8.33 -18.69 12.83
CA GLU A 529 7.95 -20.03 12.31
C GLU A 529 9.11 -20.83 11.68
N ASN A 530 10.37 -20.36 11.72
CA ASN A 530 11.45 -21.01 10.98
C ASN A 530 12.63 -21.56 11.78
N ASP A 531 12.63 -21.58 13.11
CA ASP A 531 13.70 -22.25 13.85
C ASP A 531 13.15 -22.91 15.12
N ASP A 532 12.86 -24.21 15.06
CA ASP A 532 12.94 -25.09 16.24
C ASP A 532 13.19 -26.55 15.81
N TYR A 533 14.48 -26.89 15.68
CA TYR A 533 15.01 -28.21 16.01
C TYR A 533 16.31 -28.06 16.79
N ASP A 534 16.20 -28.39 18.08
CA ASP A 534 17.14 -29.10 18.94
C ASP A 534 18.06 -28.33 19.93
N ASP A 535 17.75 -28.64 21.19
CA ASP A 535 18.53 -28.85 22.42
C ASP A 535 19.34 -27.74 23.13
N GLY A 536 18.84 -27.39 24.32
CA GLY A 536 19.59 -27.52 25.58
C GLY A 536 20.64 -26.47 25.96
N VAL A 537 20.29 -25.61 26.94
CA VAL A 537 20.95 -25.44 28.26
C VAL A 537 20.71 -24.03 28.84
N PHE A 538 20.17 -24.05 30.07
CA PHE A 538 20.09 -23.02 31.12
C PHE A 538 20.95 -21.74 30.99
N THR A 539 20.36 -20.57 31.28
CA THR A 539 20.71 -19.73 32.46
C THR A 539 19.76 -18.53 32.68
N SER A 540 18.92 -18.65 33.72
CA SER A 540 18.59 -17.67 34.79
C SER A 540 18.46 -16.13 34.56
N ARG A 541 17.18 -15.66 34.64
CA ARG A 541 16.58 -14.59 35.52
C ARG A 541 17.01 -13.10 35.41
N PRO A 542 16.20 -12.13 35.95
CA PRO A 542 14.75 -12.11 36.24
C PRO A 542 13.99 -10.82 35.81
N ASP A 543 12.66 -10.93 35.83
CA ASP A 543 11.64 -9.89 35.73
C ASP A 543 11.74 -8.76 36.77
N TYR A 544 11.26 -7.56 36.40
CA TYR A 544 10.50 -6.71 37.32
C TYR A 544 9.34 -6.02 36.58
N SER A 545 8.15 -6.50 36.89
CA SER A 545 6.86 -5.89 36.59
C SER A 545 6.47 -4.93 37.71
N ILE A 546 5.99 -3.72 37.36
CA ILE A 546 5.11 -2.94 38.23
C ILE A 546 4.04 -2.29 37.36
N SER A 547 2.83 -2.86 37.42
CA SER A 547 1.59 -2.18 37.02
C SER A 547 1.03 -1.42 38.23
N PRO A 548 0.22 -0.39 38.00
CA PRO A 548 -0.96 -0.19 38.84
C PRO A 548 -2.24 -0.15 38.00
N ASN A 549 -3.17 -1.01 38.38
CA ASN A 549 -4.58 -1.01 37.98
C ASN A 549 -5.31 0.16 38.63
N ILE A 550 -6.06 0.94 37.84
CA ILE A 550 -7.35 1.51 38.25
C ILE A 550 -8.34 1.34 37.09
N SER A 551 -9.47 0.71 37.39
CA SER A 551 -10.52 0.28 36.49
C SER A 551 -11.65 1.29 36.31
N SER A 552 -12.12 1.40 35.06
CA SER A 552 -13.52 1.65 34.62
C SER A 552 -14.04 3.10 34.81
N THR A 553 -14.81 3.74 33.93
CA THR A 553 -15.70 3.37 32.81
C THR A 553 -15.96 4.62 31.98
N ALA A 554 -15.89 4.56 30.65
CA ALA A 554 -16.74 5.36 29.74
C ALA A 554 -16.55 4.86 28.30
N ASN A 555 -17.63 4.35 27.71
CA ASN A 555 -17.77 4.13 26.28
C ASN A 555 -17.53 5.44 25.53
N ASP A 556 -16.58 5.46 24.60
CA ASP A 556 -16.70 6.34 23.43
C ASP A 556 -16.21 5.63 22.17
N ARG A 557 -17.18 5.23 21.37
CA ARG A 557 -17.01 4.80 19.99
C ARG A 557 -16.58 6.02 19.16
N ARG A 558 -15.31 6.13 18.80
CA ARG A 558 -14.87 6.93 17.65
C ARG A 558 -13.95 6.09 16.78
N SER A 559 -14.52 5.64 15.67
CA SER A 559 -13.89 5.34 14.37
C SER A 559 -12.35 5.33 14.36
N SER A 560 -11.77 4.14 14.31
CA SER A 560 -10.36 3.92 13.98
C SER A 560 -10.10 4.28 12.52
N ALA A 561 -9.88 5.56 12.24
CA ALA A 561 -9.33 6.00 10.96
C ALA A 561 -7.84 5.59 10.92
N ILE A 562 -7.49 4.73 9.97
CA ILE A 562 -6.10 4.32 9.71
C ILE A 562 -5.39 5.51 9.05
N PRO A 563 -4.24 5.97 9.58
CA PRO A 563 -3.48 7.04 8.93
C PRO A 563 -2.94 6.57 7.58
N THR A 564 -3.06 7.43 6.57
CA THR A 564 -2.51 7.29 5.22
C THR A 564 -0.98 7.12 5.26
N ALA A 565 -0.38 6.61 4.17
CA ALA A 565 1.07 6.39 4.09
C ALA A 565 1.88 7.69 4.27
N GLU A 566 1.32 8.83 3.84
CA GLU A 566 1.89 10.16 4.05
C GLU A 566 1.81 10.57 5.53
N GLU A 567 0.69 10.33 6.22
CA GLU A 567 0.60 10.60 7.65
C GLU A 567 1.59 9.76 8.48
N LYS A 568 1.97 8.56 8.01
CA LYS A 568 2.95 7.69 8.67
C LYS A 568 4.40 8.20 8.54
N THR A 569 4.80 8.67 7.36
CA THR A 569 6.13 9.27 7.17
C THR A 569 6.23 10.59 7.93
N LEU A 570 5.16 11.37 7.95
CA LEU A 570 5.07 12.62 8.70
C LEU A 570 5.14 12.38 10.22
N LEU A 571 4.40 11.40 10.76
CA LEU A 571 4.44 11.05 12.19
C LEU A 571 5.83 10.58 12.66
N ASN A 572 6.56 9.84 11.82
CA ASN A 572 7.92 9.40 12.14
C ASN A 572 8.92 10.56 12.08
N SER A 573 8.78 11.46 11.09
CA SER A 573 9.58 12.69 11.03
C SER A 573 9.32 13.58 12.25
N LEU A 574 8.05 13.77 12.60
CA LEU A 574 7.59 14.49 13.79
C LEU A 574 8.14 13.90 15.09
N ALA A 575 8.12 12.57 15.24
CA ALA A 575 8.65 11.90 16.42
C ALA A 575 10.17 12.11 16.55
N ASN A 576 10.91 12.04 15.44
CA ASN A 576 12.37 12.24 15.44
C ASN A 576 12.74 13.70 15.71
N SER A 577 12.08 14.65 15.05
CA SER A 577 12.27 16.10 15.28
C SER A 577 11.84 16.53 16.68
N SER A 578 10.79 15.91 17.22
CA SER A 578 10.37 16.07 18.61
C SER A 578 11.42 15.55 19.60
N LEU A 579 12.00 14.37 19.33
CA LEU A 579 13.04 13.79 20.18
C LEU A 579 14.30 14.67 20.19
N GLU A 580 14.68 15.21 19.04
CA GLU A 580 15.78 16.15 18.89
C GLU A 580 15.53 17.46 19.66
N LEU A 581 14.32 18.01 19.55
CA LEU A 581 13.91 19.17 20.36
C LEU A 581 13.93 18.86 21.87
N GLN A 582 13.42 17.70 22.30
CA GLN A 582 13.45 17.31 23.71
C GLN A 582 14.87 17.11 24.23
N GLN A 583 15.76 16.49 23.45
CA GLN A 583 17.17 16.31 23.81
C GLN A 583 17.90 17.65 23.89
N ASN A 584 17.66 18.56 22.94
CA ASN A 584 18.24 19.90 22.95
C ASN A 584 17.71 20.76 24.11
N VAL A 585 16.46 20.60 24.53
CA VAL A 585 15.91 21.30 25.69
C VAL A 585 16.41 20.68 27.00
N HIS A 586 16.43 19.34 27.12
CA HIS A 586 16.80 18.64 28.36
C HIS A 586 18.31 18.69 28.66
N SER A 587 19.17 18.56 27.65
CA SER A 587 20.63 18.66 27.83
C SER A 587 21.03 20.06 28.33
N ASN A 588 20.32 21.10 27.88
CA ASN A 588 20.62 22.48 28.24
C ASN A 588 19.99 22.92 29.57
N ILE A 589 18.86 22.32 29.99
CA ILE A 589 18.31 22.52 31.35
C ILE A 589 19.31 22.02 32.40
N ASN A 590 19.92 20.85 32.19
CA ASN A 590 20.93 20.31 33.10
C ASN A 590 22.21 21.18 33.15
N GLU A 591 22.62 21.77 32.01
CA GLU A 591 23.73 22.74 31.98
C GLU A 591 23.36 24.06 32.68
N MET A 592 22.14 24.56 32.53
CA MET A 592 21.67 25.78 33.21
C MET A 592 21.55 25.60 34.73
N GLU A 593 21.03 24.45 35.20
CA GLU A 593 20.99 24.13 36.63
C GLU A 593 22.39 24.01 37.22
N SER A 594 23.34 23.48 36.44
CA SER A 594 24.76 23.42 36.84
C SER A 594 25.43 24.79 36.93
N LEU A 595 25.08 25.73 36.04
CA LEU A 595 25.59 27.11 36.04
C LEU A 595 24.95 27.95 37.16
N GLN A 596 23.65 27.80 37.42
CA GLN A 596 22.98 28.44 38.55
C GLN A 596 23.50 27.90 39.90
N ALA A 597 23.84 26.60 39.98
CA ALA A 597 24.49 26.03 41.16
C ALA A 597 25.93 26.55 41.35
N LEU A 598 26.62 26.93 40.26
CA LEU A 598 27.96 27.53 40.29
C LEU A 598 27.94 29.01 40.71
N GLU A 599 26.96 29.78 40.20
CA GLU A 599 26.72 31.18 40.59
C GLU A 599 26.30 31.29 42.05
N ALA A 600 25.41 30.40 42.52
CA ALA A 600 25.00 30.36 43.93
C ALA A 600 26.19 30.11 44.89
N ARG A 601 27.17 29.29 44.47
CA ARG A 601 28.41 29.02 45.23
C ARG A 601 29.41 30.16 45.21
N THR A 602 29.42 30.99 44.17
CA THR A 602 30.32 32.16 44.08
C THR A 602 29.78 33.36 44.86
N THR A 603 28.45 33.55 44.92
CA THR A 603 27.83 34.60 45.74
C THR A 603 27.90 34.36 47.26
N THR A 604 28.19 33.14 47.73
CA THR A 604 28.32 32.85 49.17
C THR A 604 29.71 33.17 49.75
N GLN A 605 30.71 33.51 48.92
CA GLN A 605 32.09 33.77 49.37
C GLN A 605 32.49 35.25 49.48
N GLN A 606 31.60 36.21 49.20
CA GLN A 606 31.91 37.63 49.37
C GLN A 606 30.78 38.37 50.11
N ALA A 607 30.90 38.44 51.44
CA ALA A 607 30.25 39.44 52.28
C ALA A 607 31.30 40.47 52.76
N PRO A 608 30.94 41.77 52.90
CA PRO A 608 31.89 42.86 53.07
C PRO A 608 32.11 43.27 54.54
N SER A 609 33.32 43.71 54.88
CA SER A 609 33.64 44.40 56.15
C SER A 609 33.77 45.91 55.95
N GLN A 610 33.14 46.64 56.87
CA GLN A 610 32.84 48.08 56.91
C GLN A 610 34.04 49.05 56.91
N SER A 611 33.85 50.27 56.39
CA SER A 611 34.12 51.54 57.10
C SER A 611 33.74 52.79 56.27
N GLU A 612 32.96 53.68 56.91
CA GLU A 612 32.55 55.05 56.53
C GLU A 612 33.64 56.12 56.87
N PRO A 613 33.47 57.46 56.69
CA PRO A 613 32.40 58.26 56.04
C PRO A 613 32.89 59.45 55.14
N LYS A 614 31.98 60.14 54.40
CA LYS A 614 31.77 61.63 54.41
C LYS A 614 30.91 62.20 53.23
N GLN A 615 29.78 62.82 53.62
CA GLN A 615 29.13 64.09 53.19
C GLN A 615 29.37 64.72 51.78
N ASN A 616 28.27 64.92 51.03
CA ASN A 616 27.71 66.23 50.56
C ASN A 616 26.64 65.98 49.45
N ALA A 617 25.36 66.38 49.64
CA ALA A 617 24.72 67.57 49.05
C ALA A 617 24.92 67.67 47.52
N THR A 618 23.90 67.56 46.64
CA THR A 618 22.68 68.37 46.55
C THR A 618 21.60 67.67 45.71
N SER A 619 20.33 67.93 46.02
CA SER A 619 19.15 67.64 45.20
C SER A 619 18.65 68.93 44.54
N GLU A 620 18.32 68.89 43.25
CA GLU A 620 17.37 69.78 42.54
C GLU A 620 16.70 68.84 41.50
N ILE A 621 15.46 68.36 41.68
CA ILE A 621 14.14 68.98 41.53
C ILE A 621 13.90 69.60 40.13
N MET A 622 13.25 68.83 39.25
CA MET A 622 12.04 69.12 38.44
C MET A 622 12.00 68.15 37.25
N ASP A 623 11.13 67.15 37.24
CA ASP A 623 9.68 67.19 36.95
C ASP A 623 9.34 67.07 35.45
N VAL A 624 8.24 66.32 35.21
CA VAL A 624 7.43 66.18 33.99
C VAL A 624 8.09 65.34 32.86
N LEU A 625 7.58 64.18 32.45
CA LEU A 625 6.24 63.91 31.95
C LEU A 625 5.87 62.43 32.05
N ASP A 626 4.69 62.23 32.61
CA ASP A 626 3.86 61.03 32.64
C ASP A 626 2.74 61.21 31.59
N PHE A 627 2.14 60.11 31.12
CA PHE A 627 0.93 59.99 30.28
C PHE A 627 0.99 60.33 28.77
N GLN A 628 0.89 59.32 27.89
CA GLN A 628 -0.37 58.75 27.33
C GLN A 628 -0.08 57.62 26.34
#